data_AF-A0A966LRV7-F1
#
_entry.id   AF-A0A966LRV7-F1
#
_cell.length_a   1.000
_cell.length_b   1.000
_cell.length_c   1.000
_cell.angle_alpha   90.00
_cell.angle_beta   90.00
_cell.angle_gamma   90.00
#
_symmetry.space_group_name_H-M   'P 1'
#
loop_
_entity.id
_entity.type
_entity.pdbx_description
1 polymer ?
#
loop_
_entity_poly.entity_id
_entity_poly.type
_entity_poly.pdbx_seq_one_letter_code
_entity_poly.pdbx_strand_id
1 'polypeptide(L)'
;MTRVTFDVVALEREVQDRFGFNAEVGSIVLHKISVGPTALATVYLTKKKQLLLFIEATSPLLLADVKKIVNRMGLKSELYLPPRGLPHYFDDVGRQKFREVFPGRTRVSDEDIIFYRTLAPYNPALVMISEVKNGEIYQFDSDFRGNWRVATKFTYRRIRTS
;
A
#
# COMPACT_ATOMS: atom_id res chain seq x y z
N MET A 1 15.00 22.81 -10.54
CA MET A 1 13.70 22.81 -9.84
C MET A 1 12.57 22.10 -10.59
N THR A 2 12.81 21.48 -11.76
CA THR A 2 11.74 20.94 -12.62
C THR A 2 11.38 19.47 -12.36
N ARG A 3 12.34 18.59 -12.07
CA ARG A 3 12.13 17.13 -12.03
C ARG A 3 11.20 16.66 -10.90
N VAL A 4 11.43 17.13 -9.67
CA VAL A 4 10.61 16.75 -8.49
C VAL A 4 9.15 17.15 -8.66
N THR A 5 8.89 18.30 -9.28
CA THR A 5 7.52 18.78 -9.53
C THR A 5 6.80 17.93 -10.57
N PHE A 6 7.48 17.52 -11.65
CA PHE A 6 6.91 16.61 -12.64
C PHE A 6 6.59 15.24 -12.03
N ASP A 7 7.48 14.72 -11.18
CA ASP A 7 7.27 13.43 -10.50
C ASP A 7 6.06 13.46 -9.55
N VAL A 8 5.80 14.60 -8.88
CA VAL A 8 4.61 14.78 -8.04
C VAL A 8 3.32 14.76 -8.86
N VAL A 9 3.26 15.52 -9.95
CA VAL A 9 2.06 15.57 -10.80
C VAL A 9 1.76 14.21 -11.44
N ALA A 10 2.81 13.48 -11.84
CA ALA A 10 2.66 12.12 -12.36
C ALA A 10 2.10 11.16 -11.30
N LEU A 11 2.61 11.22 -10.06
CA LEU A 11 2.11 10.43 -8.94
C LEU A 11 0.63 10.75 -8.62
N GLU A 12 0.26 12.02 -8.56
CA GLU A 12 -1.13 12.44 -8.31
C GLU A 12 -2.08 11.91 -9.38
N ARG A 13 -1.69 12.03 -10.65
CA ARG A 13 -2.47 11.51 -11.77
C ARG A 13 -2.61 10.00 -11.70
N GLU A 14 -1.52 9.28 -11.45
CA GLU A 14 -1.57 7.83 -11.34
C GLU A 14 -2.46 7.37 -10.19
N VAL A 15 -2.37 8.02 -9.03
CA VAL A 15 -3.23 7.72 -7.88
C VAL A 15 -4.71 7.99 -8.19
N GLN A 16 -5.01 9.09 -8.88
CA GLN A 16 -6.37 9.40 -9.31
C GLN A 16 -6.90 8.36 -10.32
N ASP A 17 -6.12 8.03 -11.34
CA ASP A 17 -6.52 7.11 -12.41
C ASP A 17 -6.69 5.67 -11.88
N ARG A 18 -5.81 5.24 -10.96
CA ARG A 18 -5.78 3.86 -10.45
C ARG A 18 -6.70 3.62 -9.27
N PHE A 19 -7.00 4.62 -8.45
CA PHE A 19 -7.76 4.44 -7.19
C PHE A 19 -8.96 5.38 -7.07
N GLY A 20 -9.14 6.35 -7.97
CA GLY A 20 -10.16 7.39 -7.83
C GLY A 20 -9.91 8.31 -6.63
N PHE A 21 -8.69 8.35 -6.11
CA PHE A 21 -8.32 9.11 -4.92
C PHE A 21 -7.57 10.38 -5.31
N ASN A 22 -8.03 11.53 -4.82
CA ASN A 22 -7.30 12.78 -5.00
C ASN A 22 -6.20 12.90 -3.93
N ALA A 23 -4.95 12.63 -4.33
CA ALA A 23 -3.82 12.54 -3.41
C ALA A 23 -3.42 13.88 -2.77
N GLU A 24 -3.59 15.01 -3.47
CA GLU A 24 -3.16 16.34 -3.03
C GLU A 24 -1.80 16.31 -2.31
N VAL A 25 -0.74 15.93 -3.01
CA VAL A 25 0.60 15.72 -2.42
C VAL A 25 1.11 17.03 -1.83
N GLY A 26 1.43 16.99 -0.53
CA GLY A 26 2.02 18.11 0.20
C GLY A 26 3.54 18.02 0.26
N SER A 27 4.07 16.84 0.60
CA SER A 27 5.52 16.61 0.65
C SER A 27 5.86 15.14 0.47
N ILE A 28 6.93 14.85 -0.28
CA ILE A 28 7.48 13.49 -0.39
C ILE A 28 8.44 13.23 0.78
N VAL A 29 8.25 12.10 1.47
CA VAL A 29 9.12 11.63 2.56
C VAL A 29 10.20 10.70 2.03
N LEU A 30 9.82 9.76 1.14
CA LEU A 30 10.72 8.85 0.44
C LEU A 30 10.23 8.71 -1.00
N HIS A 31 11.13 8.77 -1.96
CA HIS A 31 10.80 8.68 -3.39
C HIS A 31 11.41 7.43 -4.01
N LYS A 32 10.56 6.56 -4.58
CA LYS A 32 10.96 5.36 -5.33
C LYS A 32 12.07 4.54 -4.67
N ILE A 33 11.93 4.26 -3.38
CA ILE A 33 12.84 3.38 -2.64
C ILE A 33 12.50 1.91 -2.89
N SER A 34 13.51 1.04 -2.86
CA SER A 34 13.30 -0.41 -3.01
C SER A 34 12.54 -0.97 -1.82
N VAL A 35 11.50 -1.77 -2.08
CA VAL A 35 10.73 -2.53 -1.07
C VAL A 35 10.64 -4.02 -1.38
N GLY A 36 11.44 -4.45 -2.35
CA GLY A 36 11.70 -5.82 -2.75
C GLY A 36 12.60 -5.83 -3.98
N PRO A 37 12.86 -7.02 -4.56
CA PRO A 37 13.71 -7.13 -5.75
C PRO A 37 13.16 -6.41 -6.99
N THR A 38 11.84 -6.25 -7.08
CA THR A 38 11.14 -5.72 -8.26
C THR A 38 10.08 -4.67 -7.92
N ALA A 39 10.06 -4.19 -6.67
CA ALA A 39 9.03 -3.30 -6.15
C ALA A 39 9.64 -2.01 -5.60
N LEU A 40 9.04 -0.89 -5.95
CA LEU A 40 9.39 0.45 -5.50
C LEU A 40 8.26 1.05 -4.68
N ALA A 41 8.61 1.88 -3.71
CA ALA A 41 7.67 2.60 -2.87
C ALA A 41 7.97 4.09 -2.84
N THR A 42 6.90 4.88 -2.86
CA THR A 42 6.93 6.31 -2.58
C THR A 42 6.05 6.59 -1.36
N VAL A 43 6.64 7.22 -0.35
CA VAL A 43 5.95 7.64 0.88
C VAL A 43 5.78 9.15 0.84
N TYR A 44 4.57 9.64 1.03
CA TYR A 44 4.29 11.07 0.98
C TYR A 44 3.19 11.48 1.96
N LEU A 45 3.23 12.74 2.37
CA LEU A 45 2.16 13.40 3.09
C LEU A 45 1.27 14.15 2.10
N THR A 46 -0.03 14.05 2.28
CA THR A 46 -0.99 14.94 1.61
C THR A 46 -0.97 16.34 2.24
N LYS A 47 -1.58 17.32 1.57
CA LYS A 47 -1.84 18.65 2.13
C LYS A 47 -2.64 18.57 3.44
N LYS A 48 -3.50 17.55 3.59
CA LYS A 48 -4.28 17.24 4.79
C LYS A 48 -3.52 16.42 5.84
N LYS A 49 -2.20 16.28 5.71
CA LYS A 49 -1.31 15.55 6.65
C LYS A 49 -1.66 14.07 6.82
N GLN A 50 -2.28 13.46 5.81
CA GLN A 50 -2.42 12.01 5.74
C GLN A 50 -1.16 11.41 5.15
N LEU A 51 -0.61 10.37 5.78
CA LEU A 51 0.55 9.65 5.25
C LEU A 51 0.06 8.54 4.33
N LEU A 52 0.52 8.56 3.07
CA LEU A 52 0.26 7.50 2.10
C LEU A 52 1.54 6.82 1.64
N LEU A 53 1.37 5.55 1.31
CA LEU A 53 2.37 4.70 0.69
C LEU A 53 1.83 4.25 -0.66
N PHE A 54 2.49 4.64 -1.74
CA PHE A 54 2.25 4.14 -3.08
C PHE A 54 3.33 3.10 -3.42
N ILE A 55 2.92 1.93 -3.90
CA ILE A 55 3.80 0.83 -4.27
C ILE A 55 3.53 0.44 -5.72
N GLU A 56 4.58 0.31 -6.51
CA GLU A 56 4.54 -0.21 -7.87
C GLU A 56 5.57 -1.34 -7.99
N ALA A 57 5.26 -2.37 -8.79
CA ALA A 57 6.20 -3.44 -9.08
C ALA A 57 6.11 -3.87 -10.54
N THR A 58 7.22 -4.41 -11.07
CA THR A 58 7.21 -5.05 -12.39
C THR A 58 6.63 -6.47 -12.34
N SER A 59 6.69 -7.12 -11.17
CA SER A 59 6.05 -8.42 -10.92
C SER A 59 4.62 -8.25 -10.38
N PRO A 60 3.73 -9.25 -10.55
CA PRO A 60 2.43 -9.25 -9.88
C PRO A 60 2.60 -9.14 -8.36
N LEU A 61 1.79 -8.31 -7.71
CA LEU A 61 1.68 -8.25 -6.25
C LEU A 61 0.28 -8.66 -5.81
N LEU A 62 0.20 -9.39 -4.71
CA LEU A 62 -1.06 -9.66 -4.02
C LEU A 62 -1.24 -8.74 -2.82
N LEU A 63 -2.46 -8.63 -2.31
CA LEU A 63 -2.73 -7.93 -1.05
C LEU A 63 -1.89 -8.49 0.11
N ALA A 64 -1.62 -9.81 0.13
CA ALA A 64 -0.73 -10.44 1.11
C ALA A 64 0.69 -9.86 1.06
N ASP A 65 1.25 -9.68 -0.14
CA ASP A 65 2.60 -9.15 -0.35
C ASP A 65 2.68 -7.69 0.08
N VAL A 66 1.68 -6.89 -0.29
CA VAL A 66 1.58 -5.48 0.10
C VAL A 66 1.48 -5.33 1.62
N LYS A 67 0.67 -6.16 2.29
CA LYS A 67 0.61 -6.20 3.77
C LYS A 67 1.97 -6.52 4.39
N LYS A 68 2.71 -7.46 3.81
CA LYS A 68 4.06 -7.84 4.25
C LYS A 68 5.07 -6.69 4.03
N ILE A 69 5.01 -6.00 2.90
CA ILE A 69 5.83 -4.83 2.59
C ILE A 69 5.57 -3.71 3.61
N VAL A 70 4.30 -3.33 3.81
CA VAL A 70 3.90 -2.30 4.80
C VAL A 70 4.48 -2.60 6.18
N ASN A 71 4.35 -3.86 6.63
CA ASN A 71 4.86 -4.25 7.94
C ASN A 71 6.40 -4.14 8.01
N ARG A 72 7.10 -4.62 6.98
CA ARG A 72 8.57 -4.59 6.91
C ARG A 72 9.15 -3.17 6.76
N MET A 73 8.41 -2.25 6.15
CA MET A 73 8.74 -0.83 6.11
C MET A 73 8.63 -0.13 7.47
N GLY A 74 8.15 -0.82 8.52
CA GLY A 74 7.89 -0.20 9.82
C GLY A 74 6.59 0.59 9.85
N LEU A 75 5.62 0.29 8.99
CA LEU A 75 4.37 1.05 8.88
C LEU A 75 3.19 0.26 9.43
N LYS A 76 2.15 0.98 9.89
CA LYS A 76 0.85 0.44 10.25
C LYS A 76 -0.21 0.98 9.30
N SER A 77 -0.82 0.10 8.53
CA SER A 77 -1.91 0.48 7.63
C SER A 77 -3.13 0.95 8.39
N GLU A 78 -3.80 1.96 7.87
CA GLU A 78 -5.18 2.31 8.21
C GLU A 78 -6.17 1.73 7.21
N LEU A 79 -5.89 1.92 5.92
CA LEU A 79 -6.76 1.51 4.83
C LEU A 79 -5.92 1.12 3.61
N TYR A 80 -6.27 -0.01 3.00
CA TYR A 80 -5.78 -0.39 1.67
C TYR A 80 -6.82 0.09 0.65
N LEU A 81 -6.47 1.06 -0.19
CA LEU A 81 -7.44 1.65 -1.12
C LEU A 81 -7.70 0.68 -2.27
N PRO A 82 -8.96 0.31 -2.54
CA PRO A 82 -9.24 -0.64 -3.59
C PRO A 82 -8.92 -0.04 -4.98
N PRO A 83 -8.44 -0.85 -5.93
CA PRO A 83 -8.26 -0.43 -7.31
C PRO A 83 -9.56 0.09 -7.92
N ARG A 84 -9.43 1.08 -8.80
CA ARG A 84 -10.50 1.73 -9.58
C ARG A 84 -11.65 2.27 -8.73
N GLY A 85 -11.40 2.53 -7.45
CA GLY A 85 -12.43 3.00 -6.52
C GLY A 85 -13.53 1.97 -6.24
N LEU A 86 -13.31 0.68 -6.51
CA LEU A 86 -14.30 -0.40 -6.31
C LEU A 86 -14.33 -0.83 -4.83
N PRO A 87 -15.30 -0.39 -4.00
CA PRO A 87 -15.20 -0.51 -2.54
C PRO A 87 -15.08 -1.95 -2.04
N HIS A 88 -15.65 -2.90 -2.76
CA HIS A 88 -15.71 -4.32 -2.41
C HIS A 88 -14.69 -5.19 -3.15
N TYR A 89 -13.73 -4.60 -3.89
CA TYR A 89 -12.79 -5.33 -4.74
C TYR A 89 -12.13 -6.54 -4.07
N PHE A 90 -11.56 -6.35 -2.88
CA PHE A 90 -10.87 -7.43 -2.16
C PHE A 90 -11.84 -8.54 -1.75
N ASP A 91 -13.05 -8.17 -1.35
CA ASP A 91 -14.09 -9.08 -0.90
C ASP A 91 -14.67 -9.87 -2.08
N ASP A 92 -14.88 -9.22 -3.22
CA ASP A 92 -15.35 -9.83 -4.46
C ASP A 92 -14.36 -10.89 -4.95
N VAL A 93 -13.08 -10.54 -5.02
CA VAL A 93 -12.02 -11.50 -5.38
C VAL A 93 -11.92 -12.62 -4.34
N GLY A 94 -12.03 -12.30 -3.05
CA GLY A 94 -12.02 -13.28 -1.98
C GLY A 94 -13.17 -14.29 -2.10
N ARG A 95 -14.40 -13.81 -2.37
CA ARG A 95 -15.59 -14.67 -2.58
C ARG A 95 -15.46 -15.51 -3.83
N GLN A 96 -14.91 -14.95 -4.91
CA GLN A 96 -14.65 -15.70 -6.14
C GLN A 96 -13.67 -16.85 -5.87
N LYS A 97 -12.51 -16.55 -5.27
CA LYS A 97 -11.47 -17.53 -4.95
C LYS A 97 -11.95 -18.60 -3.98
N PHE A 98 -12.77 -18.21 -2.99
CA PHE A 98 -13.38 -19.16 -2.07
C PHE A 98 -14.31 -20.15 -2.80
N ARG A 99 -15.17 -19.67 -3.70
CA ARG A 99 -16.08 -20.52 -4.48
C ARG A 99 -15.35 -21.45 -5.43
N GLU A 100 -14.21 -21.03 -5.99
CA GLU A 100 -13.35 -21.88 -6.82
C GLU A 100 -12.82 -23.09 -6.03
N VAL A 101 -12.52 -22.92 -4.74
CA VAL A 101 -12.03 -23.99 -3.86
C VAL A 101 -13.18 -24.80 -3.23
N PHE A 102 -14.29 -24.16 -2.89
CA PHE A 102 -15.44 -24.77 -2.21
C PHE A 102 -16.77 -24.53 -2.97
N PRO A 103 -16.96 -25.13 -4.14
CA PRO A 103 -18.12 -24.84 -5.00
C PRO A 103 -19.47 -25.24 -4.37
N GLY A 104 -19.48 -26.24 -3.48
CA GLY A 104 -20.71 -26.72 -2.82
C GLY A 104 -21.20 -25.85 -1.64
N ARG A 105 -20.46 -24.82 -1.24
CA ARG A 105 -20.78 -24.03 -0.05
C ARG A 105 -21.62 -22.79 -0.43
N THR A 106 -22.90 -22.83 -0.07
CA THR A 106 -23.88 -21.80 -0.46
C THR A 106 -23.91 -20.58 0.45
N ARG A 107 -23.50 -20.71 1.71
CA ARG A 107 -23.37 -19.60 2.68
C ARG A 107 -21.90 -19.31 2.95
N VAL A 108 -21.47 -18.10 2.61
CA VAL A 108 -20.09 -17.63 2.74
C VAL A 108 -20.06 -16.41 3.64
N SER A 109 -19.49 -16.57 4.84
CA SER A 109 -19.30 -15.47 5.80
C SER A 109 -18.09 -14.61 5.41
N ASP A 110 -17.93 -13.47 6.10
CA ASP A 110 -16.73 -12.65 5.92
C ASP A 110 -15.48 -13.31 6.49
N GLU A 111 -15.61 -14.09 7.57
CA GLU A 111 -14.52 -14.87 8.15
C GLU A 111 -13.98 -15.93 7.19
N ASP A 112 -14.88 -16.59 6.46
CA ASP A 112 -14.55 -17.62 5.48
C ASP A 112 -13.61 -17.08 4.37
N ILE A 113 -13.71 -15.79 4.06
CA ILE A 113 -12.98 -15.17 2.94
C ILE A 113 -11.76 -14.36 3.37
N ILE A 114 -11.44 -14.24 4.67
CA ILE A 114 -10.33 -13.40 5.15
C ILE A 114 -9.01 -13.74 4.44
N PHE A 115 -8.68 -15.04 4.38
CA PHE A 115 -7.49 -15.51 3.68
C PHE A 115 -7.57 -15.23 2.18
N TYR A 116 -8.70 -15.53 1.55
CA TYR A 116 -8.90 -15.40 0.11
C TYR A 116 -8.85 -13.95 -0.38
N ARG A 117 -9.28 -12.98 0.44
CA ARG A 117 -9.09 -11.54 0.17
C ARG A 117 -7.62 -11.20 -0.02
N THR A 118 -6.71 -11.88 0.68
CA THR A 118 -5.26 -11.63 0.57
C THR A 118 -4.66 -12.06 -0.77
N LEU A 119 -5.38 -12.90 -1.53
CA LEU A 119 -4.99 -13.37 -2.86
C LEU A 119 -5.41 -12.42 -3.98
N ALA A 120 -6.05 -11.30 -3.64
CA ALA A 120 -6.45 -10.31 -4.61
C ALA A 120 -5.21 -9.63 -5.25
N PRO A 121 -5.13 -9.55 -6.59
CA PRO A 121 -4.10 -8.78 -7.27
C PRO A 121 -4.14 -7.31 -6.83
N TYR A 122 -2.98 -6.74 -6.52
CA TYR A 122 -2.87 -5.40 -5.96
C TYR A 122 -1.57 -4.72 -6.39
N ASN A 123 -1.49 -4.38 -7.68
CA ASN A 123 -0.37 -3.63 -8.29
C ASN A 123 -0.93 -2.66 -9.37
N PRO A 124 -0.66 -1.34 -9.28
CA PRO A 124 -0.04 -0.67 -8.13
C PRO A 124 -0.92 -0.79 -6.88
N ALA A 125 -0.35 -0.49 -5.73
CA ALA A 125 -1.03 -0.48 -4.44
C ALA A 125 -0.94 0.89 -3.77
N LEU A 126 -2.02 1.29 -3.10
CA LEU A 126 -2.09 2.55 -2.35
C LEU A 126 -2.59 2.29 -0.93
N VAL A 127 -1.79 2.67 0.05
CA VAL A 127 -2.07 2.39 1.46
C VAL A 127 -2.06 3.68 2.24
N MET A 128 -3.15 3.96 2.93
CA MET A 128 -3.20 5.00 3.95
C MET A 128 -2.56 4.45 5.22
N ILE A 129 -1.62 5.19 5.78
CA ILE A 129 -0.84 4.78 6.95
C ILE A 129 -1.41 5.49 8.18
N SER A 130 -1.66 4.73 9.25
CA SER A 130 -2.07 5.28 10.55
C SER A 130 -0.87 5.66 11.41
N GLU A 131 0.26 4.98 11.25
CA GLU A 131 1.41 5.13 12.13
C GLU A 131 2.71 4.65 11.47
N VAL A 132 3.81 5.34 11.78
CA VAL A 132 5.18 4.87 11.56
C VAL A 132 5.70 4.32 12.89
N LYS A 133 5.96 3.02 12.91
CA LYS A 133 6.41 2.30 14.10
C LYS A 133 7.81 2.76 14.44
N ASN A 134 8.04 3.04 15.72
CA ASN A 134 9.35 3.42 16.27
C ASN A 134 10.00 4.67 15.61
N GLY A 135 9.24 5.44 14.81
CA GLY A 135 9.76 6.64 14.14
C GLY A 135 10.75 6.37 13.01
N GLU A 136 10.78 5.16 12.44
CA GLU A 136 11.71 4.77 11.38
C GLU A 136 10.96 4.13 10.21
N ILE A 137 11.32 4.54 8.98
CA ILE A 137 10.84 3.89 7.76
C ILE A 137 11.99 3.11 7.14
N TYR A 138 11.73 1.85 6.82
CA TYR A 138 12.72 0.91 6.30
C TYR A 138 12.58 0.72 4.79
N GLN A 139 13.69 0.42 4.13
CA GLN A 139 13.76 0.02 2.73
C GLN A 139 14.41 -1.36 2.60
N PHE A 140 14.09 -2.06 1.52
CA PHE A 140 14.75 -3.29 1.14
C PHE A 140 16.17 -2.99 0.63
N ASP A 141 17.12 -3.78 1.10
CA ASP A 141 18.52 -3.73 0.69
C ASP A 141 19.09 -5.16 0.72
N SER A 142 19.43 -5.72 -0.44
CA SER A 142 19.92 -7.11 -0.55
C SER A 142 21.24 -7.35 0.17
N ASP A 143 22.02 -6.29 0.38
CA ASP A 143 23.38 -6.40 0.92
C ASP A 143 23.39 -6.19 2.44
N PHE A 144 22.25 -5.78 3.02
CA PHE A 144 22.10 -5.58 4.46
C PHE A 144 21.69 -6.88 5.18
N ARG A 145 22.24 -7.11 6.37
CA ARG A 145 21.88 -8.28 7.19
C ARG A 145 20.39 -8.24 7.56
N GLY A 146 19.61 -9.19 7.05
CA GLY A 146 18.15 -9.22 7.24
C GLY A 146 17.34 -8.53 6.11
N ASN A 147 18.04 -8.05 5.08
CA ASN A 147 17.51 -7.49 3.83
C ASN A 147 16.72 -6.16 3.96
N TRP A 148 16.70 -5.55 5.15
CA TRP A 148 15.96 -4.32 5.42
C TRP A 148 16.78 -3.38 6.28
N ARG A 149 16.95 -2.14 5.85
CA ARG A 149 17.66 -1.10 6.60
C ARG A 149 16.81 0.16 6.75
N VAL A 150 17.14 1.00 7.72
CA VAL A 150 16.50 2.30 7.90
C VAL A 150 16.78 3.17 6.68
N ALA A 151 15.72 3.63 6.02
CA ALA A 151 15.80 4.60 4.92
C ALA A 151 15.78 6.03 5.46
N THR A 152 14.91 6.30 6.43
CA THR A 152 14.83 7.60 7.10
C THR A 152 14.18 7.50 8.48
N LYS A 153 14.45 8.49 9.33
CA LYS A 153 13.72 8.70 10.58
C LYS A 153 12.54 9.63 10.31
N PHE A 154 11.34 9.20 10.65
CA PHE A 154 10.12 9.96 10.44
C PHE A 154 9.04 9.53 11.44
N THR A 155 8.61 10.45 12.29
CA THR A 155 7.56 10.18 13.29
C THR A 155 6.21 10.58 12.74
N TYR A 156 5.26 9.65 12.74
CA TYR A 156 3.89 9.90 12.33
C TYR A 156 2.92 9.01 13.09
N ARG A 157 1.85 9.61 13.59
CA ARG A 157 0.69 8.89 14.12
C ARG A 157 -0.56 9.72 13.86
N ARG A 158 -1.53 9.13 13.17
CA ARG A 158 -2.82 9.77 12.91
C ARG A 158 -3.65 9.77 14.19
N ILE A 159 -4.08 10.95 14.63
CA ILE A 159 -5.05 11.10 15.72
C ILE A 159 -6.44 10.99 15.10
N ARG A 160 -7.24 10.04 15.57
CA ARG A 160 -8.67 9.97 15.25
C ARG A 160 -9.39 10.90 16.20
N THR A 161 -9.81 12.05 15.71
CA THR A 161 -10.81 12.87 16.40
C THR A 161 -12.17 12.28 16.07
N SER A 162 -12.88 11.87 17.13
CA SER A 162 -14.25 11.33 17.10
C SER A 162 -15.27 12.36 16.61
#